data_AF-A0AB37UL18-F1
#
_entry.id   AF-A0AB37UL18-F1
#
_cell.length_a   1.000
_cell.length_b   1.000
_cell.length_c   1.000
_cell.angle_alpha   90.00
_cell.angle_beta   90.00
_cell.angle_gamma   90.00
#
_symmetry.space_group_name_H-M   'P 1'
#
loop_
_entity.id
_entity.type
_entity.pdbx_description
1 polymer ?
#
loop_
_entity_poly.entity_id
_entity_poly.type
_entity_poly.pdbx_seq_one_letter_code
_entity_poly.pdbx_strand_id
1 'polypeptide(L)'
;MIETASDHKAQYPWWAGNARLTNLSGTFLTAHIAHAAIVSFSIGALILLEINRYSPDRPMSEQGLFLLPRLATQGWSQVSDGQVTDTYPFFAFGVVLLVSAAVFTAGTLFHRWQVPASLEESKNPLARQYHFSWDDPKKLSFILGNHLIFLGIGALLLVAKAMFFGGLYDANIGQVRVVTEPTLSPGIIIDRIGHLFDVNNLEDVVGGHIYVGALLIVAGIWHMISEPWDWVKRRFLFSGNAILSYSLFSLALTGFAGSYFCGFNTLAYPVEFYGAPLSLKSSLLPHYFDPNQLEPTTRVWLANTYFYLSFFTLQGSLWHFGLASGYFEPVLQSWKAAFSEIRTANLAYQRAFNHQPQPNWNTFYESPQVELQPAFAYQESAQKSLNYLYEPSSNSVASTRTKLQPNHRQVLYQFNYPNDEEKTFYESSSREGKSKLEYPSPMPQNLYETTYQKQKSSKLYGG
;
A
#
# COMPACT_ATOMS: atom_id res chain seq x y z
N MET A 1 -23.06 -8.47 -42.00
CA MET A 1 -21.93 -7.90 -41.24
C MET A 1 -21.95 -8.54 -39.88
N ILE A 2 -20.98 -9.41 -39.59
CA ILE A 2 -20.86 -10.11 -38.30
C ILE A 2 -20.10 -9.14 -37.39
N GLU A 3 -20.78 -8.58 -36.40
CA GLU A 3 -20.15 -7.83 -35.31
C GLU A 3 -19.13 -8.75 -34.63
N THR A 4 -17.85 -8.48 -34.88
CA THR A 4 -16.74 -9.10 -34.15
C THR A 4 -16.76 -8.55 -32.73
N ALA A 5 -16.76 -9.44 -31.74
CA ALA A 5 -16.77 -9.16 -30.30
C ALA A 5 -15.54 -8.38 -29.75
N SER A 6 -14.83 -7.62 -30.60
CA SER A 6 -13.60 -6.90 -30.28
C SER A 6 -13.79 -5.42 -29.93
N ASP A 7 -15.02 -4.88 -29.96
CA ASP A 7 -15.24 -3.42 -29.87
C ASP A 7 -15.63 -2.88 -28.49
N HIS A 8 -15.42 -3.68 -27.44
CA HIS A 8 -15.55 -3.23 -26.05
C HIS A 8 -14.21 -3.28 -25.33
N LYS A 9 -13.22 -2.51 -25.84
CA LYS A 9 -12.10 -2.10 -24.99
C LYS A 9 -12.67 -1.18 -23.92
N ALA A 10 -12.76 -1.64 -22.67
CA ALA A 10 -13.02 -0.77 -21.54
C ALA A 10 -12.00 0.38 -21.59
N GLN A 11 -12.47 1.60 -21.89
CA GLN A 11 -11.62 2.77 -22.02
C GLN A 11 -11.29 3.29 -20.62
N TYR A 12 -10.32 2.65 -19.95
CA TYR A 12 -9.80 3.17 -18.70
C TYR A 12 -9.09 4.51 -18.97
N PRO A 13 -9.43 5.60 -18.25
CA PRO A 13 -8.69 6.87 -18.33
C PRO A 13 -7.25 6.71 -17.82
N TRP A 14 -6.38 7.70 -18.08
CA TRP A 14 -4.95 7.59 -17.78
C TRP A 14 -4.66 7.36 -16.28
N TRP A 15 -5.47 7.93 -15.38
CA TRP A 15 -5.35 7.75 -13.92
C TRP A 15 -5.70 6.33 -13.45
N ALA A 16 -6.42 5.54 -14.26
CA ALA A 16 -6.67 4.12 -14.07
C ALA A 16 -5.87 3.26 -15.06
N GLY A 17 -4.74 3.77 -15.56
CA GLY A 17 -4.02 3.18 -16.69
C GLY A 17 -3.61 1.72 -16.49
N ASN A 18 -3.25 1.33 -15.27
CA ASN A 18 -2.83 -0.04 -14.98
C ASN A 18 -3.97 -1.06 -15.08
N ALA A 19 -5.23 -0.65 -14.97
CA ALA A 19 -6.38 -1.52 -15.17
C ALA A 19 -6.46 -2.05 -16.62
N ARG A 20 -5.83 -1.35 -17.58
CA ARG A 20 -5.69 -1.80 -18.97
C ARG A 20 -4.84 -3.08 -19.10
N LEU A 21 -4.03 -3.40 -18.09
CA LEU A 21 -3.13 -4.56 -18.09
C LEU A 21 -3.80 -5.85 -17.62
N THR A 22 -5.03 -5.77 -17.09
CA THR A 22 -5.71 -6.88 -16.41
C THR A 22 -5.76 -8.16 -17.25
N ASN A 23 -6.03 -8.06 -18.55
CA ASN A 23 -6.15 -9.21 -19.45
C ASN A 23 -4.89 -9.44 -20.31
N LEU A 24 -3.78 -8.76 -20.01
CA LEU A 24 -2.52 -8.85 -20.75
C LEU A 24 -1.50 -9.61 -19.91
N SER A 25 -1.60 -10.94 -19.85
CA SER A 25 -0.82 -11.76 -18.90
C SER A 25 0.70 -11.55 -18.96
N GLY A 26 1.25 -11.24 -20.15
CA GLY A 26 2.67 -10.95 -20.34
C GLY A 26 3.05 -9.58 -19.80
N THR A 27 2.25 -8.55 -20.11
CA THR A 27 2.48 -7.18 -19.60
C THR A 27 2.21 -7.09 -18.10
N PHE A 28 1.23 -7.84 -17.60
CA PHE A 28 0.93 -7.99 -16.18
C PHE A 28 2.16 -8.55 -15.43
N LEU A 29 2.78 -9.61 -15.95
CA LEU A 29 4.03 -10.15 -15.41
C LEU A 29 5.15 -9.09 -15.43
N THR A 30 5.34 -8.39 -16.55
CA THR A 30 6.34 -7.31 -16.67
C THR A 30 6.18 -6.25 -15.58
N ALA A 31 4.95 -5.81 -15.30
CA ALA A 31 4.69 -4.81 -14.27
C ALA A 31 5.07 -5.31 -12.86
N HIS A 32 4.85 -6.58 -12.55
CA HIS A 32 5.20 -7.17 -11.25
C HIS A 32 6.71 -7.37 -11.09
N ILE A 33 7.42 -7.78 -12.15
CA ILE A 33 8.89 -7.85 -12.14
C ILE A 33 9.49 -6.46 -11.95
N ALA A 34 8.93 -5.44 -12.63
CA ALA A 34 9.35 -4.05 -12.46
C ALA A 34 9.16 -3.57 -11.02
N HIS A 35 8.01 -3.90 -10.41
CA HIS A 35 7.75 -3.57 -9.02
C HIS A 35 8.73 -4.28 -8.07
N ALA A 36 9.05 -5.55 -8.30
CA ALA A 36 10.08 -6.27 -7.54
C ALA A 36 11.47 -5.61 -7.68
N ALA A 37 11.81 -5.11 -8.87
CA ALA A 37 13.04 -4.34 -9.09
C ALA A 37 13.08 -3.07 -8.24
N ILE A 38 11.98 -2.32 -8.20
CA ILE A 38 11.85 -1.09 -7.39
C ILE A 38 12.01 -1.43 -5.91
N VAL A 39 11.30 -2.44 -5.40
CA VAL A 39 11.38 -2.86 -3.99
C VAL A 39 12.83 -3.27 -3.63
N SER A 40 13.46 -4.11 -4.45
CA SER A 40 14.84 -4.55 -4.23
C SER A 40 15.82 -3.37 -4.24
N PHE A 41 15.66 -2.44 -5.19
CA PHE A 41 16.49 -1.24 -5.28
C PHE A 41 16.31 -0.35 -4.06
N SER A 42 15.06 -0.06 -3.69
CA SER A 42 14.73 0.82 -2.57
C SER A 42 15.27 0.28 -1.25
N ILE A 43 15.07 -1.02 -0.96
CA ILE A 43 15.60 -1.62 0.28
C ILE A 43 17.13 -1.61 0.27
N GLY A 44 17.76 -1.99 -0.84
CA GLY A 44 19.22 -1.98 -0.96
C GLY A 44 19.83 -0.59 -0.77
N ALA A 45 19.28 0.42 -1.44
CA ALA A 45 19.72 1.80 -1.33
C ALA A 45 19.49 2.37 0.07
N LEU A 46 18.34 2.07 0.70
CA LEU A 46 18.03 2.53 2.06
C LEU A 46 18.96 1.90 3.10
N ILE A 47 19.34 0.63 2.96
CA ILE A 47 20.35 0.01 3.84
C ILE A 47 21.66 0.78 3.76
N LEU A 48 22.15 1.08 2.56
CA LEU A 48 23.41 1.83 2.39
C LEU A 48 23.31 3.26 2.94
N LEU A 49 22.15 3.91 2.76
CA LEU A 49 21.89 5.23 3.32
C LEU A 49 21.87 5.21 4.86
N GLU A 50 21.23 4.21 5.45
CA GLU A 50 21.19 4.03 6.91
C GLU A 50 22.59 3.73 7.47
N ILE A 51 23.41 2.92 6.79
CA ILE A 51 24.81 2.67 7.20
C ILE A 51 25.61 3.97 7.23
N ASN A 52 25.46 4.83 6.21
CA ASN A 52 26.17 6.10 6.15
C ASN A 52 25.74 7.09 7.27
N ARG A 53 24.55 6.90 7.84
CA ARG A 53 24.00 7.73 8.92
C ARG A 53 24.18 7.11 10.30
N TYR A 54 24.46 5.81 10.37
CA TYR A 54 24.57 5.08 11.62
C TYR A 54 25.79 5.55 12.41
N SER A 55 25.56 5.86 13.69
CA SER A 55 26.58 6.14 14.68
C SER A 55 26.38 5.21 15.88
N PRO A 56 27.43 4.49 16.33
CA PRO A 56 27.34 3.65 17.52
C PRO A 56 27.30 4.46 18.83
N ASP A 57 27.52 5.78 18.78
CA ASP A 57 27.55 6.66 19.97
C ASP A 57 26.15 6.99 20.51
N ARG A 58 25.08 6.58 19.81
CA ARG A 58 23.69 6.86 20.16
C ARG A 58 22.81 5.63 19.98
N PRO A 59 21.67 5.51 20.68
CA PRO A 59 20.70 4.44 20.45
C PRO A 59 20.27 4.34 18.99
N MET A 60 20.17 3.12 18.44
CA MET A 60 19.67 2.92 17.06
C MET A 60 18.26 3.47 16.87
N SER A 61 17.44 3.37 17.92
CA SER A 61 16.04 3.81 17.95
C SER A 61 15.85 5.30 17.73
N GLU A 62 16.87 6.12 17.97
CA GLU A 62 16.81 7.59 17.92
C GLU A 62 17.41 8.17 16.64
N GLN A 63 17.95 7.33 15.76
CA GLN A 63 18.67 7.76 14.56
C GLN A 63 17.81 7.76 13.29
N GLY A 64 16.54 7.34 13.40
CA GLY A 64 15.63 7.18 12.28
C GLY A 64 16.05 6.05 11.33
N LEU A 65 16.49 4.93 11.91
CA LEU A 65 16.91 3.72 11.20
C LEU A 65 15.75 2.72 11.20
N PHE A 66 15.45 2.08 10.07
CA PHE A 66 14.34 1.15 9.94
C PHE A 66 14.80 -0.26 9.52
N LEU A 67 15.81 -0.33 8.65
CA LEU A 67 16.31 -1.57 8.07
C LEU A 67 17.45 -2.16 8.89
N LEU A 68 18.39 -1.35 9.39
CA LEU A 68 19.51 -1.85 10.21
C LEU A 68 19.06 -2.53 11.51
N PRO A 69 18.11 -1.96 12.29
CA PRO A 69 17.52 -2.67 13.43
C PRO A 69 16.99 -4.05 13.08
N ARG A 70 16.46 -4.21 11.86
CA ARG A 70 15.87 -5.47 11.38
C ARG A 70 16.93 -6.51 11.07
N LEU A 71 18.02 -6.09 10.44
CA LEU A 71 19.18 -6.95 10.18
C LEU A 71 19.92 -7.31 11.49
N ALA A 72 19.99 -6.37 12.44
CA ALA A 72 20.53 -6.61 13.77
C ALA A 72 19.71 -7.66 14.54
N THR A 73 18.38 -7.56 14.52
CA THR A 73 17.48 -8.54 15.13
C THR A 73 17.67 -9.96 14.56
N GLN A 74 17.94 -10.06 13.25
CA GLN A 74 18.24 -11.33 12.59
C GLN A 74 19.65 -11.88 12.90
N GLY A 75 20.45 -11.19 13.72
CA GLY A 75 21.78 -11.63 14.12
C GLY A 75 22.78 -11.64 12.97
N TRP A 76 22.68 -10.69 12.04
CA TRP A 76 23.66 -10.55 10.94
C TRP A 76 24.92 -9.81 11.33
N SER A 77 24.90 -9.12 12.47
CA SER A 77 26.07 -8.46 13.03
C SER A 77 26.21 -8.76 14.51
N GLN A 78 27.43 -8.60 15.01
CA GLN A 78 27.71 -8.65 16.43
C GLN A 78 27.18 -7.40 17.12
N VAL A 79 26.69 -7.60 18.34
CA VAL A 79 26.09 -6.55 19.15
C VAL A 79 26.83 -6.52 20.48
N SER A 80 27.32 -5.34 20.87
CA SER A 80 27.93 -5.06 22.18
C SER A 80 27.22 -3.87 22.78
N ASP A 81 26.80 -3.96 24.04
CA ASP A 81 26.10 -2.89 24.75
C ASP A 81 24.87 -2.34 23.98
N GLY A 82 24.15 -3.23 23.29
CA GLY A 82 22.98 -2.87 22.48
C GLY A 82 23.30 -2.19 21.14
N GLN A 83 24.57 -2.06 20.78
CA GLN A 83 25.02 -1.42 19.53
C GLN A 83 25.67 -2.42 18.58
N VAL A 84 25.46 -2.20 17.28
CA VAL A 84 26.12 -2.97 16.22
C VAL A 84 27.58 -2.53 16.10
N THR A 85 28.49 -3.50 16.16
CA THR A 85 29.94 -3.25 16.10
C THR A 85 30.54 -3.41 14.70
N ASP A 86 29.92 -4.23 13.84
CA ASP A 86 30.36 -4.44 12.46
C ASP A 86 29.21 -4.21 11.45
N THR A 87 29.36 -3.22 10.57
CA THR A 87 28.33 -2.90 9.56
C THR A 87 28.56 -3.60 8.22
N TYR A 88 29.67 -4.34 8.05
CA TYR A 88 29.99 -5.00 6.78
C TYR A 88 28.89 -5.98 6.31
N PRO A 89 28.30 -6.84 7.17
CA PRO A 89 27.19 -7.70 6.75
C PRO A 89 26.01 -6.92 6.19
N PHE A 90 25.67 -5.77 6.79
CA PHE A 90 24.60 -4.91 6.31
C PHE A 90 24.94 -4.29 4.95
N PHE A 91 26.19 -3.84 4.77
CA PHE A 91 26.68 -3.36 3.48
C PHE A 91 26.54 -4.44 2.39
N ALA A 92 26.92 -5.68 2.69
CA ALA A 92 26.78 -6.81 1.78
C ALA A 92 25.31 -7.04 1.38
N PHE A 93 24.36 -6.98 2.33
CA PHE A 93 22.93 -7.04 2.01
C PHE A 93 22.49 -5.92 1.07
N GLY A 94 22.89 -4.68 1.36
CA GLY A 94 22.58 -3.52 0.52
C GLY A 94 23.05 -3.74 -0.93
N VAL A 95 24.31 -4.16 -1.10
CA VAL A 95 24.90 -4.43 -2.42
C VAL A 95 24.20 -5.60 -3.14
N VAL A 96 23.94 -6.71 -2.45
CA VAL A 96 23.26 -7.88 -3.04
C VAL A 96 21.86 -7.49 -3.55
N LEU A 97 21.12 -6.67 -2.80
CA LEU A 97 19.80 -6.21 -3.21
C LEU A 97 19.85 -5.22 -4.38
N LEU A 98 20.87 -4.38 -4.46
CA LEU A 98 21.08 -3.49 -5.63
C LEU A 98 21.44 -4.28 -6.89
N VAL A 99 22.31 -5.29 -6.78
CA VAL A 99 22.63 -6.18 -7.91
C VAL A 99 21.40 -6.98 -8.33
N SER A 100 20.63 -7.49 -7.37
CA SER A 100 19.36 -8.18 -7.65
C SER A 100 18.35 -7.27 -8.36
N ALA A 101 18.28 -5.99 -7.97
CA ALA A 101 17.44 -5.01 -8.64
C ALA A 101 17.85 -4.79 -10.10
N ALA A 102 19.15 -4.81 -10.42
CA ALA A 102 19.63 -4.73 -11.79
C ALA A 102 19.19 -5.96 -12.62
N VAL A 103 19.24 -7.17 -12.02
CA VAL A 103 18.74 -8.40 -12.66
C VAL A 103 17.23 -8.32 -12.92
N PHE A 104 16.43 -7.89 -11.94
CA PHE A 104 14.99 -7.71 -12.15
C PHE A 104 14.66 -6.63 -13.17
N THR A 105 15.46 -5.55 -13.23
CA THR A 105 15.33 -4.50 -14.26
C THR A 105 15.61 -5.07 -15.64
N ALA A 106 16.69 -5.84 -15.81
CA ALA A 106 16.99 -6.52 -17.06
C ALA A 106 15.87 -7.49 -17.47
N GLY A 107 15.33 -8.26 -16.51
CA GLY A 107 14.16 -9.11 -16.72
C GLY A 107 12.92 -8.32 -17.16
N THR A 108 12.67 -7.17 -16.56
CA THR A 108 11.58 -6.26 -16.95
C THR A 108 11.71 -5.81 -18.41
N LEU A 109 12.90 -5.35 -18.80
CA LEU A 109 13.17 -4.90 -20.17
C LEU A 109 13.07 -6.06 -21.17
N PHE A 110 13.57 -7.24 -20.81
CA PHE A 110 13.41 -8.46 -21.59
C PHE A 110 11.94 -8.78 -21.83
N HIS A 111 11.13 -8.85 -20.77
CA HIS A 111 9.70 -9.14 -20.89
C HIS A 111 8.93 -8.04 -21.64
N ARG A 112 9.38 -6.77 -21.56
CA ARG A 112 8.75 -5.68 -22.31
C ARG A 112 9.04 -5.76 -23.82
N TRP A 113 10.23 -6.17 -24.22
CA TRP A 113 10.68 -6.09 -25.61
C TRP A 113 10.59 -7.43 -26.36
N GLN A 114 10.80 -8.54 -25.68
CA GLN A 114 10.93 -9.86 -26.31
C GLN A 114 9.70 -10.76 -26.09
N VAL A 115 8.86 -10.44 -25.11
CA VAL A 115 7.68 -11.24 -24.76
C VAL A 115 6.41 -10.49 -25.18
N PRO A 116 5.43 -11.16 -25.83
CA PRO A 116 4.19 -10.50 -26.24
C PRO A 116 3.35 -10.06 -25.04
N ALA A 117 2.46 -9.09 -25.27
CA ALA A 117 1.63 -8.51 -24.22
C ALA A 117 0.70 -9.54 -23.56
N SER A 118 0.18 -10.49 -24.34
CA SER A 118 -0.48 -11.71 -23.84
C SER A 118 0.44 -12.92 -24.06
N LEU A 119 0.61 -13.76 -23.03
CA LEU A 119 1.41 -14.98 -23.15
C LEU A 119 0.72 -16.06 -23.99
N GLU A 120 -0.60 -15.96 -24.19
CA GLU A 120 -1.36 -16.83 -25.09
C GLU A 120 -0.79 -16.77 -26.52
N GLU A 121 -0.46 -15.56 -26.96
CA GLU A 121 0.06 -15.25 -28.30
C GLU A 121 1.55 -15.58 -28.48
N SER A 122 2.22 -16.09 -27.42
CA SER A 122 3.64 -16.39 -27.50
C SER A 122 3.93 -17.52 -28.49
N LYS A 123 4.94 -17.28 -29.34
CA LYS A 123 5.48 -18.30 -30.26
C LYS A 123 6.23 -19.41 -29.52
N ASN A 124 6.73 -19.14 -28.31
CA ASN A 124 7.43 -20.12 -27.49
C ASN A 124 6.41 -20.93 -26.65
N PRO A 125 6.31 -22.25 -26.85
CA PRO A 125 5.40 -23.10 -26.07
C PRO A 125 5.65 -23.04 -24.55
N LEU A 126 6.92 -22.90 -24.13
CA LEU A 126 7.30 -22.77 -22.73
C LEU A 126 6.85 -21.44 -22.11
N ALA A 127 6.66 -20.38 -22.90
CA ALA A 127 6.12 -19.14 -22.39
C ALA A 127 4.58 -19.21 -22.31
N ARG A 128 3.95 -19.88 -23.28
CA ARG A 128 2.49 -20.05 -23.32
C ARG A 128 1.96 -20.82 -22.12
N GLN A 129 2.73 -21.75 -21.55
CA GLN A 129 2.33 -22.46 -20.34
C GLN A 129 2.11 -21.52 -19.13
N TYR A 130 2.68 -20.32 -19.12
CA TYR A 130 2.51 -19.33 -18.05
C TYR A 130 1.35 -18.35 -18.30
N HIS A 131 0.64 -18.47 -19.42
CA HIS A 131 -0.61 -17.75 -19.61
C HIS A 131 -1.64 -18.17 -18.56
N PHE A 132 -2.45 -17.21 -18.11
CA PHE A 132 -3.58 -17.43 -17.23
C PHE A 132 -4.70 -16.47 -17.60
N SER A 133 -5.92 -16.88 -17.28
CA SER A 133 -7.11 -16.04 -17.28
C SER A 133 -7.70 -16.02 -15.89
N TRP A 134 -8.41 -14.94 -15.55
CA TRP A 134 -8.97 -14.76 -14.20
C TRP A 134 -10.14 -15.71 -13.89
N ASP A 135 -10.73 -16.29 -14.92
CA ASP A 135 -11.82 -17.27 -14.87
C ASP A 135 -11.33 -18.73 -14.92
N ASP A 136 -10.02 -18.98 -14.89
CA ASP A 136 -9.44 -20.33 -14.77
C ASP A 136 -8.99 -20.60 -13.31
N PRO A 137 -9.89 -21.08 -12.44
CA PRO A 137 -9.57 -21.32 -11.03
C PRO A 137 -8.49 -22.39 -10.84
N LYS A 138 -8.34 -23.31 -11.79
CA LYS A 138 -7.31 -24.35 -11.74
C LYS A 138 -5.94 -23.75 -11.97
N LYS A 139 -5.79 -22.91 -13.00
CA LYS A 139 -4.53 -22.22 -13.29
C LYS A 139 -4.15 -21.24 -12.19
N LEU A 140 -5.12 -20.52 -11.64
CA LEU A 140 -4.91 -19.61 -10.52
C LEU A 140 -4.47 -20.36 -9.25
N SER A 141 -5.10 -21.50 -8.92
CA SER A 141 -4.69 -22.34 -7.79
C SER A 141 -3.26 -22.88 -7.98
N PHE A 142 -2.91 -23.29 -9.20
CA PHE A 142 -1.55 -23.72 -9.51
C PHE A 142 -0.52 -22.61 -9.27
N ILE A 143 -0.81 -21.37 -9.72
CA ILE A 143 0.08 -20.22 -9.50
C ILE A 143 0.19 -19.93 -8.00
N LEU A 144 -0.92 -19.90 -7.27
CA LEU A 144 -0.94 -19.72 -5.81
C LEU A 144 -0.06 -20.77 -5.11
N GLY A 145 -0.21 -22.04 -5.47
CA GLY A 145 0.53 -23.13 -4.87
C GLY A 145 2.05 -22.99 -5.01
N ASN A 146 2.53 -22.55 -6.18
CA ASN A 146 3.96 -22.26 -6.38
C ASN A 146 4.44 -21.14 -5.43
N HIS A 147 3.67 -20.06 -5.28
CA HIS A 147 4.05 -18.96 -4.39
C HIS A 147 4.04 -19.37 -2.92
N LEU A 148 3.10 -20.21 -2.49
CA LEU A 148 3.07 -20.76 -1.14
C LEU A 148 4.33 -21.58 -0.84
N ILE A 149 4.82 -22.37 -1.80
CA ILE A 149 6.09 -23.09 -1.64
C ILE A 149 7.25 -22.12 -1.42
N PHE A 150 7.36 -21.05 -2.22
CA PHE A 150 8.42 -20.05 -2.05
C PHE A 150 8.33 -19.31 -0.70
N LEU A 151 7.11 -18.99 -0.23
CA LEU A 151 6.92 -18.42 1.11
C LEU A 151 7.32 -19.40 2.22
N GLY A 152 6.99 -20.69 2.06
CA GLY A 152 7.40 -21.75 2.99
C GLY A 152 8.91 -21.93 3.05
N ILE A 153 9.59 -21.91 1.90
CA ILE A 153 11.06 -21.88 1.83
C ILE A 153 11.60 -20.65 2.53
N GLY A 154 11.01 -19.46 2.32
CA GLY A 154 11.38 -18.22 3.01
C GLY A 154 11.30 -18.34 4.54
N ALA A 155 10.24 -18.94 5.08
CA ALA A 155 10.11 -19.19 6.52
C ALA A 155 11.20 -20.15 7.02
N LEU A 156 11.52 -21.20 6.26
CA LEU A 156 12.57 -22.16 6.61
C LEU A 156 13.99 -21.56 6.48
N LEU A 157 14.20 -20.54 5.66
CA LEU A 157 15.47 -19.80 5.62
C LEU A 157 15.72 -19.05 6.93
N LEU A 158 14.67 -18.51 7.57
CA LEU A 158 14.80 -17.92 8.92
C LEU A 158 15.17 -19.00 9.96
N VAL A 159 14.53 -20.18 9.87
CA VAL A 159 14.87 -21.32 10.74
C VAL A 159 16.33 -21.71 10.54
N ALA A 160 16.77 -21.83 9.28
CA ALA A 160 18.15 -22.16 8.98
C ALA A 160 19.12 -21.10 9.51
N LYS A 161 18.78 -19.81 9.40
CA LYS A 161 19.55 -18.71 10.00
C LYS A 161 19.70 -18.88 11.51
N ALA A 162 18.59 -19.16 12.19
CA ALA A 162 18.53 -19.29 13.64
C ALA A 162 19.27 -20.51 14.19
N MET A 163 19.26 -21.63 13.47
CA MET A 163 19.80 -22.91 13.95
C MET A 163 21.21 -23.21 13.43
N PHE A 164 21.53 -22.80 12.20
CA PHE A 164 22.74 -23.27 11.50
C PHE A 164 23.67 -22.14 11.05
N PHE A 165 23.16 -20.92 10.86
CA PHE A 165 23.96 -19.78 10.35
C PHE A 165 24.08 -18.65 11.37
N GLY A 166 24.63 -18.97 12.54
CA GLY A 166 25.06 -17.98 13.54
C GLY A 166 23.99 -17.49 14.52
N GLY A 167 22.70 -17.83 14.32
CA GLY A 167 21.67 -17.55 15.31
C GLY A 167 20.87 -16.27 15.08
N LEU A 168 20.04 -15.90 16.07
CA LEU A 168 19.25 -14.66 16.10
C LEU A 168 19.65 -13.83 17.33
N TYR A 169 19.35 -12.54 17.32
CA TYR A 169 19.51 -11.72 18.52
C TYR A 169 18.45 -12.11 19.56
N ASP A 170 18.90 -12.47 20.76
CA ASP A 170 18.04 -12.83 21.89
C ASP A 170 18.01 -11.67 22.90
N ALA A 171 16.91 -10.92 22.90
CA ALA A 171 16.72 -9.74 23.75
C ALA A 171 16.74 -10.09 25.25
N ASN A 172 16.48 -11.34 25.65
CA ASN A 172 16.50 -11.72 27.05
C ASN A 172 17.92 -11.80 27.63
N ILE A 173 18.93 -12.02 26.77
CA ILE A 173 20.34 -12.15 27.15
C ILE A 173 21.22 -11.07 26.52
N GLY A 174 20.68 -10.25 25.62
CA GLY A 174 21.37 -9.12 25.00
C GLY A 174 22.42 -9.49 23.95
N GLN A 175 22.38 -10.71 23.40
CA GLN A 175 23.39 -11.20 22.45
C GLN A 175 22.79 -12.10 21.36
N VAL A 176 23.55 -12.31 20.28
CA VAL A 176 23.19 -13.26 19.23
C VAL A 176 23.45 -14.69 19.72
N ARG A 177 22.44 -15.55 19.62
CA ARG A 177 22.51 -16.96 20.05
C ARG A 177 21.94 -17.90 19.00
N VAL A 178 22.59 -19.04 18.83
CA VAL A 178 22.08 -20.17 18.05
C VAL A 178 20.96 -20.87 18.82
N VAL A 179 19.83 -21.10 18.14
CA VAL A 179 18.68 -21.82 18.70
C VAL A 179 18.87 -23.31 18.41
N THR A 180 19.18 -24.10 19.43
CA THR A 180 19.46 -25.54 19.28
C THR A 180 18.22 -26.41 19.44
N GLU A 181 17.26 -25.98 20.26
CA GLU A 181 16.09 -26.77 20.66
C GLU A 181 14.79 -25.99 20.37
N PRO A 182 14.39 -25.82 19.10
CA PRO A 182 13.15 -25.12 18.77
C PRO A 182 11.92 -25.84 19.33
N THR A 183 10.89 -25.09 19.70
CA THR A 183 9.64 -25.66 20.24
C THR A 183 8.88 -26.42 19.17
N LEU A 184 8.93 -27.75 19.20
CA LEU A 184 8.21 -28.61 18.25
C LEU A 184 6.91 -29.21 18.81
N SER A 185 6.61 -29.00 20.08
CA SER A 185 5.39 -29.53 20.71
C SER A 185 4.13 -28.90 20.09
N PRO A 186 3.22 -29.68 19.47
CA PRO A 186 2.01 -29.14 18.86
C PRO A 186 1.12 -28.41 19.86
N GLY A 187 1.06 -28.88 21.11
CA GLY A 187 0.24 -28.27 22.15
C GLY A 187 0.67 -26.84 22.48
N ILE A 188 1.99 -26.60 22.56
CA ILE A 188 2.53 -25.27 22.82
C ILE A 188 2.28 -24.35 21.61
N ILE A 189 2.52 -24.84 20.40
CA ILE A 189 2.29 -24.04 19.18
C ILE A 189 0.81 -23.67 19.02
N ILE A 190 -0.13 -24.58 19.33
CA ILE A 190 -1.57 -24.31 19.30
C ILE A 190 -1.96 -23.31 20.39
N ASP A 191 -1.43 -23.45 21.60
CA ASP A 191 -1.66 -22.48 22.70
C ASP A 191 -1.22 -21.06 22.29
N ARG A 192 -0.07 -20.96 21.61
CA ARG A 192 0.43 -19.68 21.06
C ARG A 192 -0.50 -19.04 20.03
N ILE A 193 -1.41 -19.78 19.39
CA ILE A 193 -2.42 -19.18 18.48
C ILE A 193 -3.40 -18.29 19.24
N GLY A 194 -3.66 -18.57 20.53
CA GLY A 194 -4.47 -17.70 21.39
C GLY A 194 -3.75 -16.42 21.83
N HIS A 195 -2.42 -16.48 21.90
CA HIS A 195 -1.54 -15.44 22.46
C HIS A 195 -0.39 -15.09 21.51
N LEU A 196 -0.71 -14.89 20.23
CA LEU A 196 0.26 -14.76 19.12
C LEU A 196 1.32 -13.67 19.35
N PHE A 197 0.94 -12.61 20.07
CA PHE A 197 1.78 -11.42 20.26
C PHE A 197 2.66 -11.50 21.52
N ASP A 198 2.43 -12.48 22.38
CA ASP A 198 3.07 -12.63 23.69
C ASP A 198 4.29 -13.56 23.64
N VAL A 199 4.78 -13.89 22.44
CA VAL A 199 5.98 -14.73 22.29
C VAL A 199 7.21 -14.01 22.84
N ASN A 200 7.92 -14.69 23.75
CA ASN A 200 8.97 -14.09 24.57
C ASN A 200 10.26 -14.91 24.61
N ASN A 201 10.36 -15.99 23.84
CA ASN A 201 11.58 -16.78 23.66
C ASN A 201 11.80 -17.14 22.18
N LEU A 202 13.05 -17.37 21.78
CA LEU A 202 13.40 -17.66 20.39
C LEU A 202 13.00 -19.06 19.95
N GLU A 203 12.94 -20.01 20.87
CA GLU A 203 12.56 -21.41 20.61
C GLU A 203 11.14 -21.49 20.03
N ASP A 204 10.20 -20.72 20.57
CA ASP A 204 8.82 -20.60 20.09
C ASP A 204 8.76 -19.86 18.74
N VAL A 205 9.58 -18.81 18.54
CA VAL A 205 9.66 -18.09 17.26
C VAL A 205 10.14 -19.03 16.16
N VAL A 206 11.24 -19.75 16.38
CA VAL A 206 11.82 -20.69 15.41
C VAL A 206 10.90 -21.88 15.20
N GLY A 207 10.37 -22.46 16.28
CA GLY A 207 9.38 -23.54 16.24
C GLY A 207 8.16 -23.18 15.41
N GLY A 208 7.57 -22.00 15.65
CA GLY A 208 6.45 -21.49 14.87
C GLY A 208 6.77 -21.35 13.37
N HIS A 209 7.97 -20.87 13.01
CA HIS A 209 8.38 -20.78 11.61
C HIS A 209 8.62 -22.15 10.95
N ILE A 210 9.02 -23.18 11.71
CA ILE A 210 9.06 -24.58 11.22
C ILE A 210 7.65 -25.04 10.85
N TYR A 211 6.67 -24.84 11.74
CA TYR A 211 5.28 -25.20 11.48
C TYR A 211 4.69 -24.46 10.28
N VAL A 212 4.85 -23.14 10.23
CA VAL A 212 4.37 -22.31 9.12
C VAL A 212 5.07 -22.68 7.81
N GLY A 213 6.38 -22.87 7.83
CA GLY A 213 7.16 -23.28 6.65
C GLY A 213 6.70 -24.62 6.09
N ALA A 214 6.54 -25.63 6.94
CA ALA A 214 6.03 -26.94 6.55
C ALA A 214 4.59 -26.85 6.02
N LEU A 215 3.71 -26.11 6.73
CA LEU A 215 2.32 -25.92 6.33
C LEU A 215 2.21 -25.25 4.96
N LEU A 216 2.98 -24.20 4.71
CA LEU A 216 2.97 -23.48 3.44
C LEU A 216 3.44 -24.35 2.27
N ILE A 217 4.46 -25.19 2.48
CA ILE A 217 4.93 -26.13 1.45
C ILE A 217 3.87 -27.20 1.16
N VAL A 218 3.32 -27.83 2.20
CA VAL A 218 2.27 -28.86 2.04
C VAL A 218 1.02 -28.27 1.39
N ALA A 219 0.57 -27.09 1.84
CA ALA A 219 -0.54 -26.37 1.24
C ALA A 219 -0.23 -25.95 -0.19
N GLY A 220 1.01 -25.54 -0.49
CA GLY A 220 1.44 -25.19 -1.84
C GLY A 220 1.36 -26.36 -2.80
N ILE A 221 1.87 -27.54 -2.39
CA ILE A 221 1.75 -28.78 -3.16
C ILE A 221 0.28 -29.13 -3.36
N TRP A 222 -0.54 -29.07 -2.30
CA TRP A 222 -1.97 -29.31 -2.35
C TRP A 222 -2.67 -28.41 -3.38
N HIS A 223 -2.39 -27.11 -3.38
CA HIS A 223 -2.95 -26.13 -4.31
C HIS A 223 -2.48 -26.31 -5.77
N MET A 224 -1.29 -26.90 -5.98
CA MET A 224 -0.80 -27.22 -7.32
C MET A 224 -1.49 -28.43 -7.93
N ILE A 225 -1.84 -29.44 -7.13
CA ILE A 225 -2.45 -30.69 -7.61
C ILE A 225 -3.99 -30.67 -7.55
N SER A 226 -4.57 -29.80 -6.73
CA SER A 226 -6.01 -29.72 -6.50
C SER A 226 -6.63 -28.51 -7.20
N GLU A 227 -7.79 -28.71 -7.82
CA GLU A 227 -8.65 -27.61 -8.27
C GLU A 227 -9.54 -27.12 -7.11
N PRO A 228 -9.87 -25.82 -7.05
CA PRO A 228 -10.86 -25.32 -6.09
C PRO A 228 -12.17 -26.11 -6.16
N TRP A 229 -12.61 -26.60 -5.00
CA TRP A 229 -13.85 -27.36 -4.88
C TRP A 229 -15.07 -26.53 -5.29
N ASP A 230 -16.15 -27.20 -5.68
CA ASP A 230 -17.32 -26.50 -6.23
C ASP A 230 -17.97 -25.53 -5.25
N TRP A 231 -17.94 -25.79 -3.95
CA TRP A 231 -18.46 -24.84 -2.97
C TRP A 231 -17.63 -23.57 -2.89
N VAL A 232 -16.30 -23.65 -3.11
CA VAL A 232 -15.40 -22.49 -3.21
C VAL A 232 -15.76 -21.70 -4.46
N LYS A 233 -15.89 -22.38 -5.60
CA LYS A 233 -16.31 -21.78 -6.89
C LYS A 233 -17.67 -21.08 -6.80
N ARG A 234 -18.58 -21.56 -5.95
CA ARG A 234 -19.89 -20.94 -5.70
C ARG A 234 -19.86 -19.74 -4.75
N ARG A 235 -18.87 -19.67 -3.84
CA ARG A 235 -18.85 -18.67 -2.76
C ARG A 235 -17.92 -17.49 -3.03
N PHE A 236 -16.87 -17.71 -3.80
CA PHE A 236 -15.84 -16.73 -4.13
C PHE A 236 -15.98 -16.24 -5.57
N LEU A 237 -15.58 -14.99 -5.80
CA LEU A 237 -15.56 -14.38 -7.11
C LEU A 237 -14.18 -14.62 -7.74
N PHE A 238 -14.17 -15.06 -8.99
CA PHE A 238 -12.95 -15.30 -9.77
C PHE A 238 -12.83 -14.20 -10.82
N SER A 239 -12.25 -13.08 -10.41
CA SER A 239 -11.90 -11.96 -11.27
C SER A 239 -10.65 -11.26 -10.76
N GLY A 240 -10.03 -10.42 -11.61
CA GLY A 240 -8.84 -9.66 -11.22
C GLY A 240 -9.07 -8.78 -9.99
N ASN A 241 -10.21 -8.07 -9.94
CA ASN A 241 -10.55 -7.24 -8.78
C ASN A 241 -10.83 -8.06 -7.52
N ALA A 242 -11.50 -9.21 -7.65
CA ALA A 242 -11.80 -10.07 -6.50
C ALA A 242 -10.52 -10.64 -5.86
N ILE A 243 -9.63 -11.20 -6.67
CA ILE A 243 -8.38 -11.81 -6.19
C ILE A 243 -7.44 -10.74 -5.62
N LEU A 244 -7.38 -9.56 -6.25
CA LEU A 244 -6.66 -8.41 -5.72
C LEU A 244 -7.23 -7.99 -4.36
N SER A 245 -8.55 -7.92 -4.24
CA SER A 245 -9.22 -7.56 -2.99
C SER A 245 -8.90 -8.54 -1.85
N TYR A 246 -8.95 -9.85 -2.10
CA TYR A 246 -8.59 -10.87 -1.10
C TYR A 246 -7.14 -10.71 -0.65
N SER A 247 -6.23 -10.44 -1.59
CA SER A 247 -4.81 -10.21 -1.30
C SER A 247 -4.58 -8.93 -0.48
N LEU A 248 -5.27 -7.83 -0.82
CA LEU A 248 -5.21 -6.58 -0.07
C LEU A 248 -5.78 -6.74 1.34
N PHE A 249 -6.84 -7.52 1.52
CA PHE A 249 -7.39 -7.83 2.84
C PHE A 249 -6.36 -8.57 3.70
N SER A 250 -5.75 -9.61 3.14
CA SER A 250 -4.69 -10.36 3.83
C SER A 250 -3.50 -9.48 4.17
N LEU A 251 -3.08 -8.59 3.26
CA LEU A 251 -1.96 -7.67 3.49
C LEU A 251 -2.28 -6.67 4.61
N ALA A 252 -3.51 -6.15 4.66
CA ALA A 252 -3.97 -5.29 5.74
C ALA A 252 -3.98 -6.03 7.08
N LEU A 253 -4.47 -7.28 7.13
CA LEU A 253 -4.46 -8.08 8.36
C LEU A 253 -3.03 -8.31 8.86
N THR A 254 -2.11 -8.70 7.98
CA THR A 254 -0.69 -8.89 8.34
C THR A 254 -0.05 -7.60 8.79
N GLY A 255 -0.37 -6.46 8.16
CA GLY A 255 0.18 -5.16 8.57
C GLY A 255 -0.39 -4.66 9.91
N PHE A 256 -1.67 -4.90 10.23
CA PHE A 256 -2.22 -4.63 11.56
C PHE A 256 -1.59 -5.51 12.62
N ALA A 257 -1.45 -6.82 12.35
CA ALA A 257 -0.73 -7.74 13.23
C ALA A 257 0.73 -7.30 13.43
N GLY A 258 1.44 -6.92 12.35
CA GLY A 258 2.81 -6.41 12.42
C GLY A 258 2.92 -5.09 13.16
N SER A 259 1.92 -4.21 13.06
CA SER A 259 1.84 -2.96 13.83
C SER A 259 1.75 -3.24 15.33
N TYR A 260 0.86 -4.15 15.73
CA TYR A 260 0.72 -4.58 17.12
C TYR A 260 2.00 -5.25 17.63
N PHE A 261 2.57 -6.17 16.85
CA PHE A 261 3.83 -6.86 17.17
C PHE A 261 4.97 -5.84 17.38
N CYS A 262 5.08 -4.86 16.47
CA CYS A 262 6.07 -3.79 16.58
C CYS A 262 5.87 -2.94 17.83
N GLY A 263 4.61 -2.60 18.15
CA GLY A 263 4.28 -1.74 19.27
C GLY A 263 4.64 -2.34 20.63
N PHE A 264 4.41 -3.64 20.82
CA PHE A 264 4.42 -4.24 22.16
C PHE A 264 5.47 -5.33 22.38
N ASN A 265 5.84 -6.10 21.35
CA ASN A 265 6.73 -7.24 21.55
C ASN A 265 8.18 -6.76 21.73
N THR A 266 8.87 -7.30 22.74
CA THR A 266 10.25 -6.95 23.08
C THR A 266 11.27 -7.96 22.58
N LEU A 267 10.85 -9.11 22.06
CA LEU A 267 11.74 -10.14 21.53
C LEU A 267 12.01 -9.93 20.03
N ALA A 268 10.98 -9.96 19.20
CA ALA A 268 11.14 -9.77 17.74
C ALA A 268 11.39 -8.30 17.37
N TYR A 269 11.15 -7.39 18.32
CA TYR A 269 11.56 -5.99 18.25
C TYR A 269 12.28 -5.65 19.55
N PRO A 270 13.59 -5.93 19.66
CA PRO A 270 14.39 -5.65 20.85
C PRO A 270 14.37 -4.16 21.24
N VAL A 271 14.39 -3.89 22.55
CA VAL A 271 14.31 -2.51 23.06
C VAL A 271 15.55 -1.68 22.71
N GLU A 272 16.70 -2.34 22.60
CA GLU A 272 18.01 -1.78 22.25
C GLU A 272 18.02 -1.20 20.83
N PHE A 273 17.27 -1.81 19.92
CA PHE A 273 17.26 -1.41 18.50
C PHE A 273 16.07 -0.50 18.15
N TYR A 274 14.92 -0.74 18.78
CA TYR A 274 13.66 -0.10 18.40
C TYR A 274 13.20 0.97 19.38
N GLY A 275 13.65 0.94 20.63
CA GLY A 275 13.15 1.76 21.72
C GLY A 275 12.13 1.00 22.58
N ALA A 276 11.65 1.65 23.63
CA ALA A 276 10.72 1.06 24.60
C ALA A 276 9.38 0.62 23.96
N PRO A 277 8.66 -0.35 24.54
CA PRO A 277 7.30 -0.69 24.14
C PRO A 277 6.36 0.51 24.23
N LEU A 278 5.41 0.57 23.31
CA LEU A 278 4.56 1.74 23.12
C LEU A 278 3.26 1.64 23.91
N SER A 279 2.60 2.79 24.06
CA SER A 279 1.20 2.90 24.45
C SER A 279 0.34 3.21 23.24
N LEU A 280 -0.90 2.68 23.21
CA LEU A 280 -1.85 2.93 22.14
C LEU A 280 -2.90 3.95 22.60
N LYS A 281 -3.02 5.07 21.89
CA LYS A 281 -4.11 6.03 22.07
C LYS A 281 -5.22 5.72 21.08
N SER A 282 -6.32 5.11 21.54
CA SER A 282 -7.44 4.63 20.72
C SER A 282 -8.52 5.69 20.39
N SER A 283 -8.15 6.97 20.39
CA SER A 283 -9.08 8.06 20.04
C SER A 283 -9.39 8.06 18.53
N LEU A 284 -9.99 9.14 18.01
CA LEU A 284 -10.42 9.29 16.61
C LEU A 284 -9.35 8.84 15.58
N LEU A 285 -8.07 9.11 15.88
CA LEU A 285 -6.93 8.62 15.11
C LEU A 285 -6.07 7.72 16.00
N PRO A 286 -6.26 6.38 15.95
CA PRO A 286 -5.46 5.45 16.71
C PRO A 286 -3.98 5.57 16.33
N HIS A 287 -3.15 5.81 17.33
CA HIS A 287 -1.71 5.89 17.13
C HIS A 287 -0.94 5.37 18.33
N TYR A 288 0.24 4.84 18.05
CA TYR A 288 1.19 4.41 19.04
C TYR A 288 2.10 5.58 19.41
N PHE A 289 2.44 5.71 20.69
CA PHE A 289 3.37 6.71 21.19
C PHE A 289 4.18 6.14 22.35
N ASP A 290 5.36 6.70 22.59
CA ASP A 290 6.15 6.44 23.79
C ASP A 290 5.74 7.47 24.85
N PRO A 291 5.24 7.07 26.03
CA PRO A 291 4.87 8.03 27.08
C PRO A 291 6.08 8.74 27.71
N ASN A 292 7.29 8.20 27.56
CA ASN A 292 8.50 8.70 28.20
C ASN A 292 9.42 9.49 27.24
N GLN A 293 9.12 9.48 25.94
CA GLN A 293 9.90 10.19 24.93
C GLN A 293 9.01 11.11 24.08
N LEU A 294 9.47 12.35 23.89
CA LEU A 294 8.80 13.34 23.02
C LEU A 294 9.08 13.08 21.54
N GLU A 295 10.30 12.67 21.20
CA GLU A 295 10.70 12.40 19.82
C GLU A 295 10.33 10.96 19.42
N PRO A 296 9.81 10.75 18.19
CA PRO A 296 9.38 9.43 17.75
C PRO A 296 10.56 8.50 17.48
N THR A 297 10.63 7.41 18.25
CA THR A 297 11.60 6.32 18.04
C THR A 297 11.32 5.54 16.76
N THR A 298 12.27 4.74 16.31
CA THR A 298 12.07 3.75 15.24
C THR A 298 10.83 2.90 15.47
N ARG A 299 10.56 2.45 16.71
CA ARG A 299 9.35 1.68 17.03
C ARG A 299 8.08 2.49 16.76
N VAL A 300 8.03 3.75 17.20
CA VAL A 300 6.87 4.64 16.98
C VAL A 300 6.61 4.79 15.49
N TRP A 301 7.65 5.07 14.70
CA TRP A 301 7.52 5.21 13.25
C TRP A 301 7.00 3.94 12.58
N LEU A 302 7.61 2.78 12.87
CA LEU A 302 7.22 1.52 12.25
C LEU A 302 5.81 1.08 12.63
N ALA A 303 5.46 1.13 13.92
CA ALA A 303 4.14 0.71 14.40
C ALA A 303 3.02 1.54 13.78
N ASN A 304 3.18 2.87 13.74
CA ASN A 304 2.20 3.76 13.11
C ASN A 304 2.16 3.64 11.59
N THR A 305 3.32 3.54 10.94
CA THR A 305 3.38 3.37 9.47
C THR A 305 2.67 2.08 9.06
N TYR A 306 2.93 0.97 9.76
CA TYR A 306 2.22 -0.29 9.51
C TYR A 306 0.72 -0.14 9.75
N PHE A 307 0.31 0.53 10.84
CA PHE A 307 -1.11 0.74 11.14
C PHE A 307 -1.83 1.49 10.01
N TYR A 308 -1.32 2.67 9.63
CA TYR A 308 -1.98 3.52 8.65
C TYR A 308 -1.90 2.94 7.23
N LEU A 309 -0.78 2.35 6.83
CA LEU A 309 -0.71 1.64 5.54
C LEU A 309 -1.70 0.49 5.49
N SER A 310 -1.87 -0.26 6.59
CA SER A 310 -2.86 -1.35 6.68
C SER A 310 -4.28 -0.82 6.59
N PHE A 311 -4.56 0.32 7.24
CA PHE A 311 -5.87 0.97 7.17
C PHE A 311 -6.25 1.38 5.74
N PHE A 312 -5.33 1.99 4.98
CA PHE A 312 -5.57 2.33 3.59
C PHE A 312 -5.60 1.10 2.67
N THR A 313 -4.78 0.08 2.95
CA THR A 313 -4.80 -1.18 2.21
C THR A 313 -6.15 -1.90 2.42
N LEU A 314 -6.72 -1.86 3.63
CA LEU A 314 -8.04 -2.39 3.93
C LEU A 314 -9.13 -1.67 3.12
N GLN A 315 -9.07 -0.34 3.02
CA GLN A 315 -9.98 0.42 2.17
C GLN A 315 -9.83 0.03 0.70
N GLY A 316 -8.59 -0.16 0.21
CA GLY A 316 -8.32 -0.69 -1.13
C GLY A 316 -8.99 -2.05 -1.35
N SER A 317 -8.90 -2.95 -0.37
CA SER A 317 -9.60 -4.24 -0.41
C SER A 317 -11.12 -4.07 -0.54
N LEU A 318 -11.73 -3.23 0.30
CA LEU A 318 -13.17 -2.96 0.28
C LEU A 318 -13.61 -2.34 -1.05
N TRP A 319 -12.82 -1.41 -1.58
CA TRP A 319 -13.04 -0.78 -2.88
C TRP A 319 -13.07 -1.82 -4.00
N HIS A 320 -12.00 -2.62 -4.14
CA HIS A 320 -11.90 -3.64 -5.19
C HIS A 320 -12.92 -4.77 -5.02
N PHE A 321 -13.30 -5.13 -3.79
CA PHE A 321 -14.37 -6.09 -3.55
C PHE A 321 -15.73 -5.55 -4.04
N GLY A 322 -16.01 -4.28 -3.72
CA GLY A 322 -17.24 -3.63 -4.15
C GLY A 322 -17.33 -3.46 -5.67
N LEU A 323 -16.20 -3.29 -6.36
CA LEU A 323 -16.14 -3.35 -7.82
C LEU A 323 -16.42 -4.76 -8.34
N ALA A 324 -15.77 -5.79 -7.79
CA ALA A 324 -15.95 -7.17 -8.23
C ALA A 324 -17.38 -7.71 -7.99
N SER A 325 -18.02 -7.27 -6.90
CA SER A 325 -19.39 -7.68 -6.55
C SER A 325 -20.47 -6.83 -7.21
N GLY A 326 -20.12 -5.75 -7.92
CA GLY A 326 -21.07 -4.81 -8.51
C GLY A 326 -21.76 -3.88 -7.49
N TYR A 327 -21.38 -3.92 -6.22
CA TYR A 327 -22.00 -3.14 -5.14
C TYR A 327 -21.93 -1.62 -5.37
N PHE A 328 -20.83 -1.12 -5.94
CA PHE A 328 -20.65 0.31 -6.20
C PHE A 328 -21.24 0.80 -7.51
N GLU A 329 -21.81 -0.07 -8.36
CA GLU A 329 -22.29 0.33 -9.69
C GLU A 329 -23.31 1.49 -9.63
N PRO A 330 -24.33 1.50 -8.74
CA PRO A 330 -25.28 2.62 -8.66
C PRO A 330 -24.62 3.96 -8.28
N VAL A 331 -23.66 3.92 -7.36
CA VAL A 331 -22.93 5.12 -6.91
C VAL A 331 -22.01 5.62 -8.02
N LEU A 332 -21.30 4.71 -8.70
CA LEU A 332 -20.43 5.04 -9.82
C LEU A 332 -21.21 5.64 -10.99
N GLN A 333 -22.41 5.14 -11.29
CA GLN A 333 -23.29 5.71 -12.30
C GLN A 333 -23.79 7.10 -11.91
N SER A 334 -24.17 7.30 -10.65
CA SER A 334 -24.53 8.63 -10.13
C SER A 334 -23.37 9.63 -10.23
N TRP A 335 -22.16 9.22 -9.88
CA TRP A 335 -20.96 10.06 -10.01
C TRP A 335 -20.65 10.37 -11.48
N LYS A 336 -20.73 9.38 -12.37
CA LYS A 336 -20.57 9.59 -13.82
C LYS A 336 -21.57 10.62 -14.33
N ALA A 337 -22.84 10.53 -13.94
CA ALA A 337 -23.86 11.50 -14.30
C ALA A 337 -23.47 12.91 -13.81
N ALA A 338 -23.15 13.06 -12.51
CA ALA A 338 -22.74 14.35 -11.94
C ALA A 338 -21.49 14.95 -12.61
N PHE A 339 -20.46 14.14 -12.88
CA PHE A 339 -19.25 14.60 -13.57
C PHE A 339 -19.44 14.88 -15.06
N SER A 340 -20.42 14.24 -15.70
CA SER A 340 -20.80 14.54 -17.09
C SER A 340 -21.53 15.88 -17.20
N GLU A 341 -22.37 16.22 -16.21
CA GLU A 341 -23.02 17.53 -16.08
C GLU A 341 -21.98 18.65 -15.86
N ILE A 342 -20.96 18.41 -15.04
CA ILE A 342 -19.86 19.37 -14.81
C ILE A 342 -19.00 19.57 -16.06
N ARG A 343 -18.73 18.51 -16.84
CA ARG A 343 -17.94 18.62 -18.08
C ARG A 343 -18.70 19.27 -19.25
N THR A 344 -20.03 19.27 -19.19
CA THR A 344 -20.89 19.99 -20.13
C THR A 344 -21.19 21.42 -19.66
N ALA A 345 -20.40 22.00 -18.74
CA ALA A 345 -20.56 23.34 -18.19
C ALA A 345 -20.35 24.53 -19.17
N ASN A 346 -20.56 24.34 -20.48
CA ASN A 346 -21.10 25.42 -21.31
C ASN A 346 -22.64 25.54 -21.15
N LEU A 347 -23.33 24.51 -20.64
CA LEU A 347 -24.76 24.50 -20.36
C LEU A 347 -25.13 25.10 -19.00
N ALA A 348 -24.24 25.03 -18.00
CA ALA A 348 -24.48 25.62 -16.68
C ALA A 348 -24.55 27.16 -16.73
N TYR A 349 -23.84 27.78 -17.69
CA TYR A 349 -23.92 29.23 -17.97
C TYR A 349 -24.89 29.60 -19.11
N GLN A 350 -25.55 28.63 -19.75
CA GLN A 350 -26.52 28.85 -20.84
C GLN A 350 -27.98 28.61 -20.44
N ARG A 351 -28.28 28.24 -19.18
CA ARG A 351 -29.65 28.36 -18.69
C ARG A 351 -30.00 29.85 -18.53
N ALA A 352 -30.47 30.44 -19.62
CA ALA A 352 -31.30 31.63 -19.53
C ALA A 352 -32.55 31.23 -18.75
N PHE A 353 -32.63 31.62 -17.48
CA PHE A 353 -33.89 31.60 -16.76
C PHE A 353 -34.78 32.66 -17.42
N ASN A 354 -35.65 32.22 -18.32
CA ASN A 354 -36.77 33.06 -18.77
C ASN A 354 -37.75 33.19 -17.60
N HIS A 355 -37.51 34.19 -16.75
CA HIS A 355 -38.52 34.64 -15.81
C HIS A 355 -39.65 35.29 -16.61
N GLN A 356 -40.73 34.55 -16.86
CA GLN A 356 -42.01 35.18 -17.16
C GLN A 356 -42.65 35.58 -15.82
N PRO A 357 -42.84 36.88 -15.53
CA PRO A 357 -43.63 37.28 -14.38
C PRO A 357 -45.07 36.80 -14.59
N GLN A 358 -45.49 35.81 -13.81
CA GLN A 358 -46.90 35.44 -13.68
C GLN A 358 -47.56 36.49 -12.77
N PRO A 359 -48.56 37.25 -13.23
CA PRO A 359 -49.28 38.18 -12.37
C PRO A 359 -50.20 37.37 -11.46
N ASN A 360 -49.71 37.01 -10.28
CA ASN A 360 -50.49 36.27 -9.30
C ASN A 360 -51.34 37.27 -8.50
N TRP A 361 -52.56 37.53 -8.96
CA TRP A 361 -53.51 38.45 -8.31
C TRP A 361 -54.16 37.90 -7.03
N ASN A 362 -53.57 36.91 -6.35
CA ASN A 362 -54.16 36.30 -5.15
C ASN A 362 -53.12 35.80 -4.11
N THR A 363 -52.04 36.54 -3.89
CA THR A 363 -51.19 36.32 -2.70
C THR A 363 -51.16 37.59 -1.87
N PHE A 364 -52.12 37.71 -0.95
CA PHE A 364 -51.99 38.62 0.18
C PHE A 364 -50.81 38.12 1.03
N TYR A 365 -49.70 38.85 0.99
CA TYR A 365 -48.69 38.76 2.03
C TYR A 365 -49.24 39.49 3.26
N GLU A 366 -49.64 38.74 4.27
CA GLU A 366 -49.71 39.30 5.61
C GLU A 366 -48.25 39.47 6.10
N SER A 367 -47.84 40.70 6.38
CA SER A 367 -46.51 40.97 6.93
C SER A 367 -46.40 40.31 8.31
N PRO A 368 -45.40 39.44 8.55
CA PRO A 368 -45.25 38.84 9.87
C PRO A 368 -44.91 39.94 10.87
N GLN A 369 -45.72 40.06 11.92
CA GLN A 369 -45.39 40.88 13.09
C GLN A 369 -44.15 40.25 13.75
N VAL A 370 -43.00 40.90 13.61
CA VAL A 370 -41.75 40.47 14.25
C VAL A 370 -41.81 40.88 15.72
N GLU A 371 -42.07 39.91 16.60
CA GLU A 371 -41.84 40.08 18.03
C GLU A 371 -40.32 39.99 18.28
N LEU A 372 -39.70 41.14 18.57
CA LEU A 372 -38.27 41.25 18.85
C LEU A 372 -37.93 40.56 20.19
N GLN A 373 -37.45 39.32 20.12
CA GLN A 373 -36.79 38.66 21.25
C GLN A 373 -35.33 39.17 21.37
N PRO A 374 -34.87 39.61 22.56
CA PRO A 374 -33.58 40.28 22.71
C PRO A 374 -32.38 39.35 22.49
N ALA A 375 -31.32 39.93 21.91
CA ALA A 375 -30.12 39.29 21.42
C ALA A 375 -29.19 38.76 22.53
N PHE A 376 -29.60 37.73 23.28
CA PHE A 376 -28.72 37.00 24.21
C PHE A 376 -29.17 35.55 24.37
N ALA A 377 -28.99 34.70 23.35
CA ALA A 377 -29.28 33.26 23.49
C ALA A 377 -28.39 32.30 22.67
N TYR A 378 -27.38 32.80 21.92
CA TYR A 378 -26.55 31.93 21.05
C TYR A 378 -25.07 31.87 21.42
N GLN A 379 -24.66 32.41 22.57
CA GLN A 379 -23.24 32.44 22.96
C GLN A 379 -22.80 31.28 23.86
N GLU A 380 -23.73 30.45 24.35
CA GLU A 380 -23.40 29.41 25.34
C GLU A 380 -23.02 28.04 24.76
N SER A 381 -23.41 27.72 23.52
CA SER A 381 -23.11 26.40 22.92
C SER A 381 -21.78 26.34 22.17
N ALA A 382 -21.33 27.45 21.57
CA ALA A 382 -20.06 27.51 20.84
C ALA A 382 -18.82 27.56 21.76
N GLN A 383 -18.98 28.08 22.97
CA GLN A 383 -17.88 28.17 23.96
C GLN A 383 -17.55 26.80 24.59
N LYS A 384 -18.52 25.87 24.62
CA LYS A 384 -18.34 24.53 25.22
C LYS A 384 -17.60 23.55 24.30
N SER A 385 -17.59 23.80 22.98
CA SER A 385 -16.91 22.96 21.98
C SER A 385 -15.48 23.38 21.66
N LEU A 386 -15.06 24.61 22.00
CA LEU A 386 -13.70 25.08 21.72
C LEU A 386 -12.66 24.74 22.80
N ASN A 387 -13.08 24.33 24.00
CA ASN A 387 -12.18 24.09 25.14
C ASN A 387 -11.48 22.72 25.14
N TYR A 388 -11.64 21.89 24.09
CA TYR A 388 -10.96 20.57 24.00
C TYR A 388 -9.75 20.53 23.07
N LEU A 389 -9.41 21.64 22.40
CA LEU A 389 -8.39 21.66 21.33
C LEU A 389 -7.18 22.55 21.61
N TYR A 390 -7.10 23.22 22.77
CA TYR A 390 -5.93 24.02 23.12
C TYR A 390 -5.86 24.32 24.63
N GLU A 391 -4.88 23.74 25.34
CA GLU A 391 -4.44 24.22 26.65
C GLU A 391 -3.04 24.82 26.51
N PRO A 392 -2.87 26.16 26.64
CA PRO A 392 -1.55 26.75 26.74
C PRO A 392 -1.04 26.61 28.17
N SER A 393 0.20 26.13 28.33
CA SER A 393 0.91 26.06 29.60
C SER A 393 1.02 27.43 30.26
N SER A 394 0.62 27.54 31.53
CA SER A 394 0.76 28.76 32.33
C SER A 394 1.92 28.67 33.33
N ASN A 395 2.64 29.80 33.45
CA ASN A 395 3.60 30.21 34.49
C ASN A 395 4.99 29.55 34.44
N SER A 396 6.14 30.22 34.58
CA SER A 396 6.56 31.61 34.79
C SER A 396 8.08 31.63 34.46
N VAL A 397 8.69 32.69 33.94
CA VAL A 397 9.46 33.68 34.71
C VAL A 397 9.84 34.82 33.75
N ALA A 398 9.61 36.05 34.19
CA ALA A 398 9.97 37.28 33.48
C ALA A 398 11.48 37.55 33.57
N SER A 399 12.09 38.04 32.48
CA SER A 399 13.22 38.98 32.56
C SER A 399 13.64 39.52 31.18
N THR A 400 13.41 40.82 31.03
CA THR A 400 14.30 41.85 30.46
C THR A 400 14.50 41.93 28.94
N ARG A 401 13.87 42.97 28.37
CA ARG A 401 14.20 43.58 27.07
C ARG A 401 15.61 44.19 27.11
N THR A 402 16.45 43.82 26.14
CA THR A 402 17.60 44.63 25.73
C THR A 402 17.57 44.82 24.22
N LYS A 403 17.56 46.09 23.80
CA LYS A 403 17.53 46.56 22.40
C LYS A 403 18.77 46.05 21.64
N LEU A 404 18.58 45.56 20.41
CA LEU A 404 19.65 45.36 19.44
C LEU A 404 19.58 46.43 18.34
N GLN A 405 20.72 47.08 18.13
CA GLN A 405 20.99 48.09 17.10
C GLN A 405 21.06 47.48 15.69
N PRO A 406 20.89 48.30 14.64
CA PRO A 406 20.82 47.84 13.27
C PRO A 406 22.24 47.75 12.69
N ASN A 407 22.72 46.53 12.38
CA ASN A 407 23.59 46.24 11.23
C ASN A 407 24.00 44.77 11.24
N HIS A 408 24.01 44.17 10.04
CA HIS A 408 24.30 42.77 9.71
C HIS A 408 23.17 41.75 9.91
N ARG A 409 22.24 41.72 8.94
CA ARG A 409 21.63 40.47 8.47
C ARG A 409 22.16 40.16 7.08
N GLN A 410 23.17 39.29 7.00
CA GLN A 410 23.31 38.44 5.82
C GLN A 410 22.27 37.32 5.98
N VAL A 411 21.25 37.35 5.13
CA VAL A 411 20.32 36.25 4.95
C VAL A 411 20.73 35.59 3.63
N LEU A 412 21.38 34.43 3.73
CA LEU A 412 21.51 33.53 2.59
C LEU A 412 20.10 33.00 2.30
N TYR A 413 19.66 33.19 1.04
CA TYR A 413 18.38 32.81 0.44
C TYR A 413 17.21 33.78 0.66
N GLN A 414 17.18 34.84 -0.16
CA GLN A 414 15.99 35.60 -0.51
C GLN A 414 15.57 35.16 -1.92
N PHE A 415 14.39 34.55 -2.07
CA PHE A 415 13.81 34.24 -3.38
C PHE A 415 13.13 35.50 -3.95
N ASN A 416 13.74 36.09 -4.98
CA ASN A 416 13.10 37.08 -5.84
C ASN A 416 12.45 36.34 -7.01
N TYR A 417 11.15 36.55 -7.22
CA TYR A 417 10.50 36.17 -8.48
C TYR A 417 10.90 37.19 -9.56
N PRO A 418 11.50 36.77 -10.69
CA PRO A 418 11.65 37.66 -11.83
C PRO A 418 10.29 37.82 -12.51
N ASN A 419 9.86 39.06 -12.68
CA ASN A 419 8.79 39.43 -13.62
C ASN A 419 9.36 39.41 -15.04
N ASP A 420 9.60 38.22 -15.60
CA ASP A 420 9.84 38.08 -17.03
C ASP A 420 8.79 37.11 -17.59
N GLU A 421 7.84 37.71 -18.32
CA GLU A 421 6.92 37.03 -19.21
C GLU A 421 7.72 36.35 -20.33
N GLU A 422 8.14 35.10 -20.18
CA GLU A 422 8.37 34.22 -21.34
C GLU A 422 8.46 32.72 -20.95
N LYS A 423 7.52 31.97 -21.53
CA LYS A 423 7.51 30.50 -21.76
C LYS A 423 7.41 29.57 -20.54
N THR A 424 6.19 29.52 -19.97
CA THR A 424 5.70 28.32 -19.28
C THR A 424 5.35 27.21 -20.27
N PHE A 425 5.69 25.97 -19.88
CA PHE A 425 5.70 24.72 -20.64
C PHE A 425 4.30 24.18 -21.05
N TYR A 426 3.51 25.00 -21.73
CA TYR A 426 2.30 24.62 -22.46
C TYR A 426 2.21 25.50 -23.71
N GLU A 427 2.89 25.11 -24.80
CA GLU A 427 2.58 25.65 -26.12
C GLU A 427 1.38 24.89 -26.69
N SER A 428 0.22 25.54 -26.73
CA SER A 428 -0.87 25.12 -27.62
C SER A 428 -0.42 25.37 -29.06
N SER A 429 -0.35 24.33 -29.88
CA SER A 429 0.04 24.47 -31.29
C SER A 429 -0.97 25.34 -32.05
N SER A 430 -0.57 26.57 -32.40
CA SER A 430 -1.27 27.43 -33.34
C SER A 430 -0.93 27.00 -34.77
N ARG A 431 -1.63 26.01 -35.30
CA ARG A 431 -1.77 25.80 -36.75
C ARG A 431 -3.17 25.28 -37.04
N GLU A 432 -3.96 26.13 -37.70
CA GLU A 432 -5.16 25.72 -38.43
C GLU A 432 -4.76 24.71 -39.51
N GLY A 433 -4.81 23.43 -39.15
CA GLY A 433 -4.86 22.32 -40.09
C GLY A 433 -6.17 21.60 -39.86
N LYS A 434 -7.07 21.64 -40.83
CA LYS A 434 -8.36 20.93 -40.81
C LYS A 434 -8.16 19.45 -40.46
N SER A 435 -8.29 19.09 -39.19
CA SER A 435 -8.40 17.70 -38.76
C SER A 435 -9.88 17.32 -38.77
N LYS A 436 -10.26 16.47 -39.72
CA LYS A 436 -11.53 15.73 -39.65
C LYS A 436 -11.39 14.71 -38.51
N LEU A 437 -11.66 15.14 -37.29
CA LEU A 437 -11.86 14.25 -36.14
C LEU A 437 -13.36 14.20 -35.88
N GLU A 438 -14.02 13.19 -36.46
CA GLU A 438 -15.34 12.78 -36.01
C GLU A 438 -15.21 12.26 -34.58
N TYR A 439 -15.97 12.86 -33.66
CA TYR A 439 -16.10 12.39 -32.29
C TYR A 439 -16.82 11.03 -32.30
N PRO A 440 -16.35 10.01 -31.58
CA PRO A 440 -17.06 8.74 -31.52
C PRO A 440 -18.34 8.89 -30.68
N SER A 441 -19.40 8.25 -31.18
CA SER A 441 -20.71 7.97 -30.58
C SER A 441 -20.70 7.59 -29.08
N PRO A 442 -21.85 7.66 -28.37
CA PRO A 442 -21.93 7.49 -26.92
C PRO A 442 -21.24 6.23 -26.39
N MET A 443 -20.54 6.39 -25.25
CA MET A 443 -19.76 5.33 -24.60
C MET A 443 -20.58 4.05 -24.35
N PRO A 444 -19.99 2.86 -24.54
CA PRO A 444 -20.65 1.60 -24.19
C PRO A 444 -20.83 1.43 -22.67
N GLN A 445 -21.91 0.74 -22.29
CA GLN A 445 -22.48 0.67 -20.94
C GLN A 445 -21.67 -0.12 -19.89
N ASN A 446 -20.67 -0.92 -20.28
CA ASN A 446 -19.94 -1.80 -19.35
C ASN A 446 -18.45 -1.41 -19.25
N LEU A 447 -18.09 -0.70 -18.18
CA LEU A 447 -16.72 -0.21 -17.94
C LEU A 447 -15.91 -1.09 -16.97
N TYR A 448 -16.53 -2.08 -16.35
CA TYR A 448 -15.90 -2.93 -15.33
C TYR A 448 -16.13 -4.40 -15.69
N GLU A 449 -15.08 -4.99 -16.26
CA GLU A 449 -14.92 -6.40 -16.62
C GLU A 449 -15.83 -6.93 -17.74
N THR A 450 -15.20 -7.24 -18.88
CA THR A 450 -15.74 -8.19 -19.85
C THR A 450 -15.18 -9.57 -19.51
N THR A 451 -16.06 -10.56 -19.35
CA THR A 451 -15.68 -11.97 -19.23
C THR A 451 -14.85 -12.35 -20.46
N TYR A 452 -13.70 -13.01 -20.27
CA TYR A 452 -12.86 -13.48 -21.37
C TYR A 452 -13.71 -14.37 -22.30
N GLN A 453 -13.96 -13.92 -23.53
CA GLN A 453 -14.55 -14.77 -24.56
C GLN A 453 -13.43 -15.42 -25.34
N LYS A 454 -13.26 -16.74 -25.13
CA LYS A 454 -12.35 -17.57 -25.92
C LYS A 454 -12.62 -17.37 -27.41
N GLN A 455 -11.59 -16.96 -28.15
CA GLN A 455 -11.68 -16.81 -29.60
C GLN A 455 -12.03 -18.19 -30.20
N LYS A 456 -13.24 -18.33 -30.76
CA LYS A 456 -13.59 -19.55 -31.52
C LYS A 456 -12.63 -19.61 -32.71
N SER A 457 -11.78 -20.64 -32.75
CA SER A 457 -10.99 -20.93 -33.94
C SER A 457 -11.96 -21.14 -35.10
N SER A 458 -12.00 -20.22 -36.05
CA SER A 458 -12.64 -20.48 -37.33
C SER A 458 -11.84 -21.59 -38.00
N LYS A 459 -12.36 -22.82 -37.91
CA LYS A 459 -12.01 -23.84 -38.89
C LYS A 459 -12.51 -23.31 -40.23
N LEU A 460 -11.62 -22.70 -40.99
CA LEU A 460 -11.80 -22.52 -42.42
C LEU A 460 -11.78 -23.92 -43.05
N TYR A 461 -12.96 -24.52 -43.15
CA TYR A 461 -13.22 -25.65 -44.04
C TYR A 461 -13.80 -25.10 -45.34
N GLY A 462 -13.26 -25.59 -46.46
CA GLY A 462 -13.79 -25.44 -47.83
C GLY A 462 -13.06 -24.35 -48.62
N GLY A 463 -12.57 -24.60 -49.83
CA GLY A 463 -12.62 -25.76 -50.72
C GLY A 463 -11.87 -25.41 -51.99
#